data_AF-A0A3N9UWC2-F1
#
_entry.id   AF-A0A3N9UWC2-F1
#
_cell.length_a   1.000
_cell.length_b   1.000
_cell.length_c   1.000
_cell.angle_alpha   90.00
_cell.angle_beta   90.00
_cell.angle_gamma   90.00
#
_symmetry.space_group_name_H-M   'P 1'
#
loop_
_entity.id
_entity.type
_entity.pdbx_description
1 polymer ?
#
loop_
_entity_poly.entity_id
_entity_poly.type
_entity_poly.pdbx_seq_one_letter_code
_entity_poly.pdbx_strand_id
1 'polypeptide(L)'
;MPAKRSSLKIAQGLEIPVSILEIVRREEMLWIARDAASMDAFPPCIKNILQRTGDGKGRHRLGAILSSFLGQAGWSEPEARPLWGRASGGLDERIFSKWFGKMHCPKCATIKKQSKGYPDLGAAKLGICIPDELCPIFEGPVEYACGLRFEEDRRSKGILRPIKSYYLTRVFDWSRGREAEIELSEAEHKDLEKTLLELADHKDKILACTGAKVRGRLRPKFLLQDREGPRRQMLSDIL
;
A
#
# COMPACT_ATOMS: atom_id res chain seq x y z
N MET A 1 -6.64 -22.72 -0.78
CA MET A 1 -6.50 -21.28 -0.47
C MET A 1 -5.55 -21.16 0.72
N PRO A 2 -4.40 -20.47 0.64
CA PRO A 2 -3.60 -20.26 1.85
C PRO A 2 -4.42 -19.41 2.83
N ALA A 3 -4.51 -19.87 4.08
CA ALA A 3 -5.24 -19.18 5.13
C ALA A 3 -4.76 -17.74 5.24
N LYS A 4 -5.68 -16.77 5.46
CA LYS A 4 -5.30 -15.38 5.76
C LYS A 4 -4.44 -15.37 7.03
N ARG A 5 -3.13 -15.26 6.89
CA ARG A 5 -2.19 -15.17 8.00
C ARG A 5 -2.24 -13.76 8.60
N SER A 6 -2.06 -13.67 9.91
CA SER A 6 -2.12 -12.38 10.60
C SER A 6 -0.82 -11.59 10.42
N SER A 7 -0.91 -10.29 10.12
CA SER A 7 0.25 -9.40 10.13
C SER A 7 0.84 -9.29 11.54
N LEU A 8 2.17 -9.26 11.65
CA LEU A 8 2.84 -9.06 12.93
C LEU A 8 2.55 -7.63 13.43
N LYS A 9 2.02 -7.52 14.65
CA LYS A 9 1.74 -6.23 15.29
C LYS A 9 2.98 -5.73 16.02
N ILE A 10 3.85 -5.02 15.31
CA ILE A 10 5.01 -4.36 15.91
C ILE A 10 4.58 -3.13 16.72
N ALA A 11 5.27 -2.88 17.83
CA ALA A 11 5.11 -1.68 18.66
C ALA A 11 6.48 -1.09 18.99
N GLN A 12 6.55 0.23 19.20
CA GLN A 12 7.81 0.88 19.52
C GLN A 12 8.31 0.44 20.90
N GLY A 13 9.55 -0.04 20.97
CA GLY A 13 10.19 -0.49 22.21
C GLY A 13 9.69 -1.85 22.72
N LEU A 14 8.72 -2.47 22.05
CA LEU A 14 8.35 -3.86 22.33
C LEU A 14 9.21 -4.76 21.44
N GLU A 15 10.05 -5.56 22.05
CA GLU A 15 10.93 -6.50 21.35
C GLU A 15 10.24 -7.87 21.34
N ILE A 16 9.89 -8.33 20.15
CA ILE A 16 9.18 -9.59 19.94
C ILE A 16 10.21 -10.60 19.43
N PRO A 17 10.56 -11.65 20.20
CA PRO A 17 11.45 -12.68 19.71
C PRO A 17 10.81 -13.40 18.52
N VAL A 18 11.57 -13.55 17.43
CA VAL A 18 11.08 -14.13 16.18
C VAL A 18 12.08 -15.10 15.56
N SER A 19 11.58 -16.07 14.81
CA SER A 19 12.40 -16.83 13.85
C SER A 19 11.92 -16.55 12.44
N ILE A 20 12.85 -16.36 11.50
CA ILE A 20 12.52 -16.21 10.09
C ILE A 20 12.24 -17.59 9.51
N LEU A 21 11.06 -17.75 8.91
CA LEU A 21 10.64 -19.01 8.28
C LEU A 21 10.79 -18.97 6.77
N GLU A 22 10.56 -17.81 6.17
CA GLU A 22 10.60 -17.62 4.72
C GLU A 22 10.73 -16.14 4.38
N ILE A 23 11.45 -15.82 3.30
CA ILE A 23 11.49 -14.47 2.74
C ILE A 23 11.17 -14.58 1.25
N VAL A 24 10.13 -13.88 0.81
CA VAL A 24 9.71 -13.88 -0.61
C VAL A 24 9.72 -12.45 -1.13
N ARG A 25 10.53 -12.20 -2.17
CA ARG A 25 10.44 -10.94 -2.92
C ARG A 25 9.13 -10.89 -3.70
N ARG A 26 8.41 -9.78 -3.58
CA ARG A 26 7.14 -9.51 -4.27
C ARG A 26 7.23 -8.17 -4.98
N GLU A 27 6.44 -8.05 -6.03
CA GLU A 27 6.23 -6.81 -6.75
C GLU A 27 4.74 -6.46 -6.73
N GLU A 28 4.46 -5.21 -6.36
CA GLU A 28 3.13 -4.63 -6.47
C GLU A 28 2.97 -4.10 -7.90
N MET A 29 1.96 -4.62 -8.59
CA MET A 29 1.68 -4.29 -9.98
C MET A 29 0.49 -3.33 -10.07
N LEU A 30 0.68 -2.24 -10.79
CA LEU A 30 -0.36 -1.27 -11.10
C LEU A 30 -0.84 -1.48 -12.52
N TRP A 31 -2.13 -1.77 -12.68
CA TRP A 31 -2.76 -1.71 -13.99
C TRP A 31 -2.94 -0.26 -14.43
N ILE A 32 -2.55 0.05 -15.67
CA ILE A 32 -2.70 1.37 -16.30
C ILE A 32 -3.34 1.17 -17.68
N ALA A 33 -4.38 1.94 -17.97
CA ALA A 33 -5.02 1.95 -19.28
C ALA A 33 -4.02 2.35 -20.37
N ARG A 34 -4.11 1.70 -21.53
CA ARG A 34 -3.25 2.01 -22.68
C ARG A 34 -3.63 3.36 -23.28
N ASP A 35 -4.93 3.59 -23.39
CA ASP A 35 -5.52 4.81 -23.94
C ASP A 35 -6.17 5.60 -22.81
N ALA A 36 -6.05 6.93 -22.89
CA ALA A 36 -6.64 7.82 -21.90
C ALA A 36 -8.17 7.70 -21.92
N ALA A 37 -8.77 7.41 -20.76
CA ALA A 37 -10.22 7.38 -20.63
C ALA A 37 -10.81 8.77 -20.93
N SER A 38 -11.87 8.82 -21.74
CA SER A 38 -12.58 10.06 -22.04
C SER A 38 -13.16 10.68 -20.76
N MET A 39 -13.11 12.01 -20.66
CA MET A 39 -13.71 12.75 -19.54
C MET A 39 -15.22 12.50 -19.40
N ASP A 40 -15.91 12.25 -20.50
CA ASP A 40 -17.35 11.93 -20.50
C ASP A 40 -17.64 10.60 -19.81
N ALA A 41 -16.70 9.65 -19.92
CA ALA A 41 -16.76 8.35 -19.27
C ALA A 41 -16.33 8.38 -17.79
N PHE A 42 -15.90 9.54 -17.26
CA PHE A 42 -15.50 9.61 -15.86
C PHE A 42 -16.67 9.31 -14.92
N PRO A 43 -16.43 8.57 -13.82
CA PRO A 43 -17.45 8.32 -12.83
C PRO A 43 -17.85 9.61 -12.11
N PRO A 44 -19.06 9.67 -11.53
CA PRO A 44 -19.55 10.85 -10.80
C PRO A 44 -18.57 11.35 -9.74
N CYS A 45 -17.89 10.45 -9.03
CA CYS A 45 -16.95 10.85 -7.98
C CYS A 45 -15.74 11.64 -8.49
N ILE A 46 -15.24 11.33 -9.69
CA ILE A 46 -14.13 12.06 -10.31
C ILE A 46 -14.62 13.37 -10.90
N LYS A 47 -15.78 13.36 -11.58
CA LYS A 47 -16.43 14.57 -12.10
C LYS A 47 -16.66 15.59 -10.97
N ASN A 48 -17.17 15.14 -9.82
CA ASN A 48 -17.38 15.97 -8.64
C ASN A 48 -16.07 16.52 -8.04
N ILE A 49 -14.95 15.80 -8.16
CA ILE A 49 -13.64 16.33 -7.75
C ILE A 49 -13.19 17.43 -8.72
N LEU A 50 -13.36 17.22 -10.03
CA LEU A 50 -12.95 18.19 -11.06
C LEU A 50 -13.77 19.48 -11.02
N GLN A 51 -15.04 19.40 -10.64
CA GLN A 51 -15.93 20.56 -10.48
C GLN A 51 -15.64 21.36 -9.20
N ARG A 52 -14.86 20.83 -8.27
CA ARG A 52 -14.48 21.57 -7.07
C ARG A 52 -13.33 22.51 -7.38
N THR A 53 -13.56 23.79 -7.11
CA THR A 53 -12.55 24.85 -7.18
C THR A 53 -12.10 25.23 -5.77
N GLY A 54 -10.82 25.00 -5.46
CA GLY A 54 -10.13 25.64 -4.33
C GLY A 54 -10.45 25.15 -2.90
N ASP A 55 -9.45 25.35 -2.03
CA ASP A 55 -9.37 25.52 -0.56
C ASP A 55 -10.33 24.78 0.40
N GLY A 56 -10.91 23.67 -0.05
CA GLY A 56 -11.82 22.87 0.75
C GLY A 56 -11.16 21.86 1.70
N LYS A 57 -11.90 21.53 2.77
CA LYS A 57 -11.60 20.38 3.64
C LYS A 57 -11.40 19.12 2.80
N GLY A 58 -10.26 18.45 2.99
CA GLY A 58 -9.95 17.19 2.31
C GLY A 58 -9.20 17.31 0.98
N ARG A 59 -8.75 18.51 0.58
CA ARG A 59 -7.96 18.74 -0.64
C ARG A 59 -6.86 17.69 -0.89
N HIS A 60 -6.03 17.37 0.10
CA HIS A 60 -4.94 16.38 -0.05
C HIS A 60 -5.45 14.98 -0.44
N ARG A 61 -6.61 14.57 0.09
CA ARG A 61 -7.22 13.28 -0.24
C ARG A 61 -7.79 13.29 -1.65
N LEU A 62 -8.52 14.35 -2.01
CA LEU A 62 -9.09 14.50 -3.35
C LEU A 62 -8.01 14.61 -4.42
N GLY A 63 -6.94 15.37 -4.14
CA GLY A 63 -5.77 15.47 -4.98
C GLY A 63 -5.10 14.10 -5.18
N ALA A 64 -4.90 13.33 -4.11
CA ALA A 64 -4.35 11.97 -4.22
C ALA A 64 -5.26 11.01 -5.02
N ILE A 65 -6.58 11.06 -4.80
CA ILE A 65 -7.57 10.28 -5.56
C ILE A 65 -7.50 10.64 -7.05
N LEU A 66 -7.50 11.93 -7.37
CA LEU A 66 -7.49 12.41 -8.74
C LEU A 66 -6.17 12.08 -9.45
N SER A 67 -5.02 12.28 -8.81
CA SER A 67 -3.72 11.93 -9.38
C SER A 67 -3.62 10.43 -9.68
N SER A 68 -3.99 9.58 -8.72
CA SER A 68 -3.95 8.13 -8.92
C SER A 68 -4.96 7.66 -9.97
N PHE A 69 -6.15 8.26 -10.03
CA PHE A 69 -7.13 7.99 -11.08
C PHE A 69 -6.60 8.34 -12.46
N LEU A 70 -6.17 9.59 -12.70
CA LEU A 70 -5.73 10.04 -14.02
C LEU A 70 -4.55 9.21 -14.52
N GLY A 71 -3.57 8.95 -13.66
CA GLY A 71 -2.41 8.14 -14.03
C GLY A 71 -2.75 6.68 -14.33
N GLN A 72 -3.72 6.08 -13.64
CA GLN A 72 -4.18 4.71 -13.97
C GLN A 72 -5.15 4.67 -15.15
N ALA A 73 -5.88 5.75 -15.41
CA ALA A 73 -6.81 5.87 -16.52
C ALA A 73 -6.12 6.26 -17.84
N GLY A 74 -4.79 6.15 -17.93
CA GLY A 74 -4.02 6.28 -19.16
C GLY A 74 -3.69 7.72 -19.57
N TRP A 75 -4.02 8.72 -18.75
CA TRP A 75 -3.69 10.12 -19.06
C TRP A 75 -2.18 10.35 -18.99
N SER A 76 -1.68 11.18 -19.89
CA SER A 76 -0.29 11.63 -19.80
C SER A 76 -0.12 12.69 -18.71
N GLU A 77 1.08 12.80 -18.15
CA GLU A 77 1.38 13.80 -17.13
C GLU A 77 1.13 15.24 -17.62
N PRO A 78 1.53 15.65 -18.84
CA PRO A 78 1.22 16.98 -19.37
C PRO A 78 -0.26 17.32 -19.45
N GLU A 79 -1.13 16.35 -19.74
CA GLU A 79 -2.59 16.56 -19.84
C GLU A 79 -3.27 16.51 -18.46
N ALA A 80 -2.82 15.59 -17.60
CA ALA A 80 -3.39 15.38 -16.28
C ALA A 80 -3.03 16.51 -15.30
N ARG A 81 -1.83 17.09 -15.41
CA ARG A 81 -1.31 18.08 -14.47
C ARG A 81 -2.17 19.37 -14.43
N PRO A 82 -2.59 19.97 -15.55
CA PRO A 82 -3.53 21.11 -15.52
C PRO A 82 -4.89 20.78 -14.92
N LEU A 83 -5.45 19.60 -15.22
CA LEU A 83 -6.72 19.14 -14.65
C LEU A 83 -6.62 19.01 -13.13
N TRP A 84 -5.55 18.37 -12.67
CA TRP A 84 -5.27 18.20 -11.25
C TRP A 84 -4.99 19.54 -10.56
N GLY A 85 -4.20 20.41 -11.15
CA GLY A 85 -3.84 21.72 -10.59
C GLY A 85 -5.08 22.58 -10.31
N ARG A 86 -6.02 22.64 -11.26
CA ARG A 86 -7.30 23.34 -11.08
C ARG A 86 -8.14 22.77 -9.93
N ALA A 87 -8.30 21.45 -9.89
CA ALA A 87 -9.12 20.78 -8.88
C ALA A 87 -8.48 20.78 -7.48
N SER A 88 -7.14 20.83 -7.41
CA SER A 88 -6.39 20.74 -6.16
C SER A 88 -6.18 22.10 -5.47
N GLY A 89 -6.35 23.22 -6.18
CA GLY A 89 -6.26 24.57 -5.61
C GLY A 89 -4.86 24.88 -5.07
N GLY A 90 -3.80 24.56 -5.83
CA GLY A 90 -2.42 24.89 -5.45
C GLY A 90 -1.83 23.99 -4.35
N LEU A 91 -2.25 22.72 -4.29
CA LEU A 91 -1.56 21.73 -3.46
C LEU A 91 -0.09 21.57 -3.85
N ASP A 92 0.72 21.13 -2.89
CA ASP A 92 2.10 20.73 -3.15
C ASP A 92 2.14 19.64 -4.24
N GLU A 93 2.86 19.93 -5.31
CA GLU A 93 3.10 19.05 -6.46
C GLU A 93 3.66 17.68 -6.07
N ARG A 94 4.29 17.57 -4.89
CA ARG A 94 4.71 16.27 -4.33
C ARG A 94 3.56 15.30 -4.15
N ILE A 95 2.32 15.77 -3.95
CA ILE A 95 1.14 14.90 -3.92
C ILE A 95 0.91 14.30 -5.32
N PHE A 96 0.91 15.14 -6.36
CA PHE A 96 0.78 14.66 -7.73
C PHE A 96 1.86 13.65 -8.08
N SER A 97 3.14 14.01 -7.92
CA SER A 97 4.29 13.16 -8.26
C SER A 97 4.37 11.85 -7.47
N LYS A 98 3.77 11.81 -6.27
CA LYS A 98 3.73 10.61 -5.43
C LYS A 98 2.63 9.62 -5.84
N TRP A 99 1.49 10.12 -6.31
CA TRP A 99 0.30 9.30 -6.57
C TRP A 99 0.11 8.97 -8.05
N PHE A 100 0.45 9.90 -8.94
CA PHE A 100 0.24 9.75 -10.39
C PHE A 100 1.03 8.57 -10.95
N GLY A 101 0.31 7.56 -11.45
CA GLY A 101 0.89 6.35 -12.08
C GLY A 101 1.76 5.48 -11.15
N LYS A 102 1.73 5.73 -9.83
CA LYS A 102 2.60 5.05 -8.84
C LYS A 102 1.84 4.42 -7.68
N MET A 103 0.54 4.68 -7.57
CA MET A 103 -0.31 4.19 -6.50
C MET A 103 -1.66 3.79 -7.06
N HIS A 104 -2.29 2.77 -6.47
CA HIS A 104 -3.66 2.40 -6.81
C HIS A 104 -4.64 3.53 -6.48
N CYS A 105 -5.47 3.88 -7.45
CA CYS A 105 -6.68 4.66 -7.26
C CYS A 105 -7.59 3.90 -6.27
N PRO A 106 -8.07 4.56 -5.21
CA PRO A 106 -8.88 3.88 -4.21
C PRO A 106 -10.20 3.39 -4.80
N LYS A 107 -10.55 2.16 -4.44
CA LYS A 107 -11.84 1.55 -4.76
C LYS A 107 -13.00 2.30 -4.10
N CYS A 108 -14.21 2.06 -4.60
CA CYS A 108 -15.44 2.63 -4.05
C CYS A 108 -15.58 2.35 -2.54
N ALA A 109 -15.21 1.14 -2.10
CA ALA A 109 -15.19 0.77 -0.69
C ALA A 109 -14.27 1.65 0.17
N THR A 110 -13.13 2.11 -0.38
CA THR A 110 -12.22 3.03 0.33
C THR A 110 -12.74 4.45 0.29
N ILE A 111 -13.23 4.93 -0.86
CA ILE A 111 -13.79 6.28 -1.01
C ILE A 111 -14.96 6.51 -0.03
N LYS A 112 -15.83 5.49 0.15
CA LYS A 112 -16.99 5.54 1.04
C LYS A 112 -16.66 5.42 2.53
N LYS A 113 -15.39 5.20 2.92
CA LYS A 113 -15.01 5.15 4.35
C LYS A 113 -14.94 6.54 4.97
N GLN A 114 -15.27 6.59 6.25
CA GLN A 114 -14.92 7.74 7.08
C GLN A 114 -13.42 7.73 7.33
N SER A 115 -12.83 8.92 7.33
CA SER A 115 -11.40 9.11 7.55
C SER A 115 -11.15 10.33 8.42
N LYS A 116 -10.13 10.23 9.28
CA LYS A 116 -9.62 11.34 10.10
C LYS A 116 -8.84 12.38 9.28
N GLY A 117 -8.49 12.06 8.03
CA GLY A 117 -7.71 12.93 7.15
C GLY A 117 -6.62 12.17 6.40
N TYR A 118 -5.90 12.89 5.53
CA TYR A 118 -4.74 12.33 4.82
C TYR A 118 -3.70 11.82 5.84
N PRO A 119 -3.06 10.63 5.63
CA PRO A 119 -2.92 9.89 4.36
C PRO A 119 -4.05 8.92 4.01
N ASP A 120 -5.06 8.76 4.85
CA ASP A 120 -6.20 7.91 4.52
C ASP A 120 -7.12 8.62 3.50
N LEU A 121 -7.50 7.90 2.45
CA LEU A 121 -8.24 8.44 1.30
C LEU A 121 -9.76 8.35 1.47
N GLY A 122 -10.26 7.89 2.62
CA GLY A 122 -11.70 7.92 2.90
C GLY A 122 -12.28 9.33 2.74
N ALA A 123 -13.34 9.44 1.95
CA ALA A 123 -13.93 10.69 1.48
C ALA A 123 -15.45 10.76 1.72
N ALA A 124 -16.03 9.88 2.55
CA ALA A 124 -17.47 9.82 2.80
C ALA A 124 -18.09 11.18 3.17
N LYS A 125 -17.42 11.94 4.07
CA LYS A 125 -17.88 13.25 4.54
C LYS A 125 -17.55 14.41 3.59
N LEU A 126 -17.00 14.11 2.42
CA LEU A 126 -16.63 15.12 1.42
C LEU A 126 -17.69 15.25 0.33
N GLY A 127 -18.76 14.45 0.32
CA GLY A 127 -19.86 14.61 -0.65
C GLY A 127 -19.48 14.40 -2.12
N ILE A 128 -18.36 13.71 -2.39
CA ILE A 128 -17.92 13.42 -3.76
C ILE A 128 -18.60 12.18 -4.35
N CYS A 129 -19.00 11.22 -3.51
CA CYS A 129 -19.58 9.95 -3.96
C CYS A 129 -21.10 10.07 -4.03
N ILE A 130 -21.59 10.52 -5.19
CA ILE A 130 -23.01 10.56 -5.56
C ILE A 130 -23.17 9.54 -6.69
N PRO A 131 -23.56 8.29 -6.39
CA PRO A 131 -23.59 7.22 -7.40
C PRO A 131 -24.65 7.46 -8.48
N ASP A 132 -24.36 7.01 -9.69
CA ASP A 132 -25.32 6.84 -10.78
C ASP A 132 -25.66 5.37 -11.00
N GLU A 133 -26.45 5.07 -12.03
CA GLU A 133 -26.93 3.73 -12.37
C GLU A 133 -25.82 2.75 -12.73
N LEU A 134 -24.66 3.24 -13.20
CA LEU A 134 -23.55 2.39 -13.61
C LEU A 134 -22.61 2.06 -12.45
N CYS A 135 -22.57 2.89 -11.40
CA CYS A 135 -21.72 2.69 -10.23
C CYS A 135 -21.80 1.29 -9.58
N PRO A 136 -22.97 0.63 -9.47
CA PRO A 136 -23.06 -0.72 -8.89
C PRO A 136 -22.33 -1.82 -9.69
N ILE A 137 -22.05 -1.59 -10.98
CA ILE A 137 -21.42 -2.57 -11.88
C ILE A 137 -19.91 -2.64 -11.63
N PHE A 138 -19.30 -1.59 -11.06
CA PHE A 138 -17.85 -1.44 -10.95
C PHE A 138 -17.39 -1.28 -9.50
N GLU A 139 -16.22 -1.84 -9.20
CA GLU A 139 -15.64 -1.76 -7.85
C GLU A 139 -14.93 -0.43 -7.56
N GLY A 140 -14.60 0.33 -8.60
CA GLY A 140 -13.76 1.51 -8.47
C GLY A 140 -13.82 2.47 -9.66
N PRO A 141 -13.26 3.68 -9.48
CA PRO A 141 -13.32 4.72 -10.50
C PRO A 141 -12.63 4.35 -11.83
N VAL A 142 -11.51 3.64 -11.76
CA VAL A 142 -10.74 3.23 -12.95
C VAL A 142 -11.52 2.17 -13.73
N GLU A 143 -12.06 1.15 -13.05
CA GLU A 143 -12.89 0.15 -13.71
C GLU A 143 -14.09 0.77 -14.42
N TYR A 144 -14.73 1.75 -13.77
CA TYR A 144 -15.84 2.49 -14.35
C TYR A 144 -15.41 3.23 -15.62
N ALA A 145 -14.37 4.06 -15.54
CA ALA A 145 -13.97 4.93 -16.65
C ALA A 145 -13.43 4.15 -17.86
N CYS A 146 -12.76 3.03 -17.61
CA CYS A 146 -12.17 2.19 -18.64
C CYS A 146 -13.11 1.04 -19.09
N GLY A 147 -14.31 0.95 -18.51
CA GLY A 147 -15.28 -0.11 -18.80
C GLY A 147 -14.70 -1.52 -18.60
N LEU A 148 -14.02 -1.75 -17.47
CA LEU A 148 -13.41 -3.04 -17.12
C LEU A 148 -14.45 -3.91 -16.41
N ARG A 149 -15.11 -4.78 -17.18
CA ARG A 149 -16.15 -5.68 -16.66
C ARG A 149 -15.60 -7.08 -16.41
N PHE A 150 -14.65 -7.50 -17.24
CA PHE A 150 -14.06 -8.83 -17.21
C PHE A 150 -12.53 -8.76 -17.17
N GLU A 151 -11.89 -9.88 -16.84
CA GLU A 151 -10.42 -9.95 -16.79
C GLU A 151 -9.78 -9.79 -18.19
N GLU A 152 -10.48 -10.18 -19.25
CA GLU A 152 -10.07 -9.98 -20.64
C GLU A 152 -9.96 -8.48 -20.99
N ASP A 153 -10.81 -7.63 -20.41
CA ASP A 153 -10.73 -6.18 -20.58
C ASP A 153 -9.40 -5.65 -20.02
N ARG A 154 -8.97 -6.15 -18.86
CA ARG A 154 -7.70 -5.73 -18.25
C ARG A 154 -6.51 -6.08 -19.13
N ARG A 155 -6.55 -7.23 -19.80
CA ARG A 155 -5.47 -7.69 -20.70
C ARG A 155 -5.42 -6.91 -22.00
N SER A 156 -6.58 -6.56 -22.55
CA SER A 156 -6.69 -5.89 -23.85
C SER A 156 -6.53 -4.37 -23.77
N LYS A 157 -7.07 -3.72 -22.72
CA LYS A 157 -7.18 -2.26 -22.60
C LYS A 157 -6.06 -1.60 -21.79
N GLY A 158 -5.11 -2.35 -21.27
CA GLY A 158 -4.05 -1.79 -20.43
C GLY A 158 -2.82 -2.65 -20.27
N ILE A 159 -1.93 -2.20 -19.40
CA ILE A 159 -0.66 -2.85 -19.07
C ILE A 159 -0.47 -2.90 -17.57
N LEU A 160 0.24 -3.92 -17.09
CA LEU A 160 0.70 -3.99 -15.71
C LEU A 160 2.10 -3.37 -15.61
N ARG A 161 2.29 -2.42 -14.69
CA ARG A 161 3.59 -1.82 -14.38
C ARG A 161 3.97 -2.09 -12.93
N PRO A 162 5.22 -2.51 -12.64
CA PRO A 162 5.68 -2.62 -11.27
C PRO A 162 5.78 -1.21 -10.66
N ILE A 163 5.17 -1.02 -9.49
CA ILE A 163 5.21 0.27 -8.77
C ILE A 163 6.00 0.20 -7.46
N LYS A 164 6.17 -1.00 -6.91
CA LYS A 164 6.90 -1.20 -5.66
C LYS A 164 7.40 -2.64 -5.58
N SER A 165 8.66 -2.82 -5.21
CA SER A 165 9.16 -4.12 -4.75
C SER A 165 9.20 -4.13 -3.22
N TYR A 166 8.85 -5.26 -2.62
CA TYR A 166 8.92 -5.47 -1.18
C TYR A 166 9.20 -6.94 -0.89
N TYR A 167 9.61 -7.24 0.34
CA TYR A 167 9.84 -8.60 0.81
C TYR A 167 8.75 -8.95 1.80
N LEU A 168 8.04 -10.05 1.53
CA LEU A 168 7.12 -10.64 2.49
C LEU A 168 7.90 -11.65 3.31
N THR A 169 8.18 -11.29 4.56
CA THR A 169 8.93 -12.12 5.49
C THR A 169 7.97 -12.82 6.43
N ARG A 170 7.95 -14.15 6.34
CA ARG A 170 7.21 -15.01 7.25
C ARG A 170 8.04 -15.27 8.49
N VAL A 171 7.43 -15.04 9.65
CA VAL A 171 8.08 -15.18 10.95
C VAL A 171 7.27 -16.05 11.89
N PHE A 172 7.94 -16.74 12.80
CA PHE A 172 7.31 -17.33 13.97
C PHE A 172 7.43 -16.36 15.14
N ASP A 173 6.30 -15.87 15.67
CA ASP A 173 6.23 -15.01 16.85
C ASP A 173 6.28 -15.89 18.11
N TRP A 174 7.42 -15.91 18.79
CA TRP A 174 7.63 -16.72 19.98
C TRP A 174 6.80 -16.24 21.18
N SER A 175 6.47 -14.95 21.24
CA SER A 175 5.65 -14.40 22.33
C SER A 175 4.19 -14.89 22.28
N ARG A 176 3.72 -15.26 21.08
CA ARG A 176 2.35 -15.72 20.83
C ARG A 176 2.24 -17.15 20.33
N GLY A 177 3.37 -17.81 20.04
CA GLY A 177 3.43 -19.17 19.52
C GLY A 177 2.72 -19.34 18.16
N ARG A 178 2.83 -18.37 17.25
CA ARG A 178 2.11 -18.40 15.96
C ARG A 178 2.89 -17.79 14.80
N GLU A 179 2.59 -18.22 13.58
CA GLU A 179 3.11 -17.59 12.37
C GLU A 179 2.49 -16.22 12.14
N ALA A 180 3.31 -15.29 11.64
CA ALA A 180 2.90 -13.97 11.20
C ALA A 180 3.70 -13.55 9.96
N GLU A 181 3.22 -12.50 9.29
CA GLU A 181 3.89 -11.91 8.13
C GLU A 181 4.28 -10.46 8.41
N ILE A 182 5.44 -10.07 7.88
CA ILE A 182 5.99 -8.71 7.92
C ILE A 182 6.32 -8.29 6.50
N GLU A 183 5.85 -7.12 6.10
CA GLU A 183 6.27 -6.50 4.85
C GLU A 183 7.51 -5.64 5.09
N LEU A 184 8.59 -5.92 4.36
CA LEU A 184 9.84 -5.18 4.41
C LEU A 184 10.10 -4.46 3.08
N SER A 185 10.51 -3.20 3.17
CA SER A 185 11.19 -2.52 2.05
C SER A 185 12.56 -3.15 1.79
N GLU A 186 13.17 -2.81 0.66
CA GLU A 186 14.50 -3.31 0.31
C GLU A 186 15.56 -2.95 1.36
N ALA A 187 15.50 -1.74 1.93
CA ALA A 187 16.43 -1.32 2.99
C ALA A 187 16.21 -2.14 4.28
N GLU A 188 14.95 -2.31 4.71
CA GLU A 188 14.61 -3.11 5.90
C GLU A 188 14.97 -4.60 5.71
N HIS A 189 14.88 -5.12 4.48
CA HIS A 189 15.34 -6.47 4.16
C HIS A 189 16.87 -6.60 4.23
N LYS A 190 17.63 -5.65 3.67
CA LYS A 190 19.10 -5.64 3.79
C LYS A 190 19.56 -5.55 5.24
N ASP A 191 18.87 -4.77 6.07
CA ASP A 191 19.14 -4.69 7.51
C ASP A 191 18.87 -6.03 8.21
N LEU A 192 17.78 -6.71 7.83
CA LEU A 192 17.48 -8.07 8.32
C LEU A 192 18.57 -9.07 7.89
N GLU A 193 18.98 -9.07 6.63
CA GLU A 193 20.03 -9.98 6.14
C GLU A 193 21.34 -9.78 6.91
N LYS A 194 21.73 -8.54 7.15
CA LYS A 194 22.90 -8.22 7.98
C LYS A 194 22.76 -8.80 9.40
N THR A 195 21.58 -8.63 10.01
CA THR A 195 21.31 -9.14 11.37
C THR A 195 21.31 -10.67 11.40
N LEU A 196 20.83 -11.34 10.35
CA LEU A 196 20.86 -12.80 10.23
C LEU A 196 22.29 -13.34 10.07
N LEU A 197 23.16 -12.62 9.34
CA LEU A 197 24.58 -12.95 9.24
C LEU A 197 25.25 -12.83 10.62
N GLU A 198 25.00 -11.73 11.35
CA GLU A 198 25.51 -11.56 12.71
C GLU A 198 24.97 -12.65 13.67
N LEU A 199 23.71 -13.08 13.53
CA LEU A 199 23.14 -14.16 14.33
C LEU A 199 23.85 -15.50 14.09
N ALA A 200 24.28 -15.78 12.87
CA ALA A 200 24.98 -17.03 12.53
C ALA A 200 26.30 -17.18 13.30
N ASP A 201 26.95 -16.06 13.62
CA ASP A 201 28.20 -16.01 14.40
C ASP A 201 27.96 -16.09 15.92
N HIS A 202 26.72 -15.93 16.38
CA HIS A 202 26.36 -15.83 17.80
C HIS A 202 25.26 -16.83 18.21
N LYS A 203 25.67 -18.06 18.57
CA LYS A 203 24.77 -19.17 18.95
C LYS A 203 23.95 -18.93 20.24
N ASP A 204 24.37 -17.97 21.05
CA ASP A 204 23.77 -17.55 22.30
C ASP A 204 22.75 -16.42 22.14
N LYS A 205 22.55 -15.91 20.92
CA LYS A 205 21.60 -14.85 20.64
C LYS A 205 20.33 -15.36 19.96
N ILE A 206 19.29 -14.56 20.04
CA ILE A 206 18.03 -14.74 19.32
C ILE A 206 17.69 -13.47 18.54
N LEU A 207 16.95 -13.63 17.44
CA LEU A 207 16.45 -12.52 16.66
C LEU A 207 15.21 -11.94 17.33
N ALA A 208 15.17 -10.62 17.49
CA ALA A 208 13.99 -9.90 17.95
C ALA A 208 13.56 -8.85 16.91
N CYS A 209 12.24 -8.66 16.79
CA CYS A 209 11.64 -7.64 15.95
C CYS A 209 10.97 -6.57 16.83
N THR A 210 11.27 -5.30 16.56
CA THR A 210 10.62 -4.16 17.21
C THR A 210 10.16 -3.11 16.19
N GLY A 211 9.39 -2.13 16.64
CA GLY A 211 9.03 -0.97 15.83
C GLY A 211 9.98 0.21 16.03
N ALA A 212 10.56 0.74 14.96
CA ALA A 212 11.29 2.01 14.94
C ALA A 212 10.47 3.10 14.25
N LYS A 213 10.36 4.29 14.85
CA LYS A 213 9.71 5.44 14.20
C LYS A 213 10.67 6.08 13.19
N VAL A 214 10.35 5.95 11.91
CA VAL A 214 11.09 6.61 10.81
C VAL A 214 10.15 7.55 10.10
N ARG A 215 10.44 8.86 10.15
CA ARG A 215 9.60 9.93 9.55
C ARG A 215 8.11 9.81 9.93
N GLY A 216 7.86 9.55 11.21
CA GLY A 216 6.50 9.42 11.77
C GLY A 216 5.76 8.11 11.44
N ARG A 217 6.39 7.16 10.74
CA ARG A 217 5.84 5.82 10.48
C ARG A 217 6.56 4.78 11.31
N LEU A 218 5.82 3.83 11.87
CA LEU A 218 6.40 2.69 12.57
C LEU A 218 6.89 1.67 11.53
N ARG A 219 8.18 1.34 11.59
CA ARG A 219 8.86 0.42 10.68
C ARG A 219 9.45 -0.76 11.46
N PRO A 220 9.44 -1.97 10.91
CA PRO A 220 10.09 -3.11 11.54
C PRO A 220 11.60 -2.87 11.61
N LYS A 221 12.19 -3.19 12.77
CA LYS A 221 13.64 -3.21 13.00
C LYS A 221 14.00 -4.53 13.66
N PHE A 222 15.07 -5.14 13.19
CA PHE A 222 15.58 -6.40 13.73
C PHE A 222 16.81 -6.14 14.59
N LEU A 223 16.91 -6.90 15.68
CA LEU A 223 17.92 -6.78 16.72
C LEU A 223 18.35 -8.18 17.14
N LEU A 224 19.55 -8.32 17.68
CA LEU A 224 19.95 -9.52 18.41
C LEU A 224 19.78 -9.27 19.90
N GLN A 225 19.22 -10.25 20.59
CA GLN A 225 19.11 -10.29 22.04
C GLN A 225 19.85 -11.50 22.59
N ASP A 226 20.39 -11.40 23.79
CA ASP A 226 20.94 -12.55 24.49
C ASP A 226 19.81 -13.50 24.89
N ARG A 227 20.06 -14.80 24.76
CA ARG A 227 19.07 -15.83 25.04
C ARG A 227 18.97 -16.08 26.55
N GLU A 228 18.04 -15.41 27.22
CA GLU A 228 17.76 -15.66 28.64
C GLU A 228 16.92 -16.94 28.84
N GLY A 229 17.52 -18.00 29.40
CA GLY A 229 16.82 -19.22 29.86
C GLY A 229 17.36 -20.55 29.29
N PRO A 230 16.99 -21.70 29.89
CA PRO A 230 17.55 -23.00 29.53
C PRO A 230 17.19 -23.42 28.10
N ARG A 231 18.16 -24.02 27.40
CA ARG A 231 18.02 -24.59 26.05
C ARG A 231 16.82 -25.53 25.98
N ARG A 232 15.66 -25.05 25.52
CA ARG A 232 14.75 -25.95 24.81
C ARG A 232 15.42 -26.23 23.47
N GLN A 233 16.14 -27.35 23.40
CA GLN A 233 16.60 -27.92 22.13
C GLN A 233 15.38 -27.95 21.21
N MET A 234 15.44 -27.19 20.12
CA MET A 234 14.43 -27.34 19.08
C MET A 234 14.71 -28.68 18.41
N LEU A 235 13.67 -29.46 18.17
CA LEU A 235 13.73 -30.71 17.42
C LEU A 235 14.24 -30.53 15.97
N SER A 236 14.49 -29.29 15.54
CA SER A 236 15.18 -28.97 14.27
C SER A 236 16.68 -29.21 14.31
N ASP A 237 17.30 -29.44 15.47
CA ASP A 237 18.73 -29.76 15.58
C ASP A 237 19.02 -31.28 15.45
N ILE A 238 18.01 -32.10 15.10
CA ILE A 238 18.11 -33.59 15.04
C ILE A 238 17.89 -34.15 13.61
N LEU A 239 17.80 -33.34 12.55
CA LEU A 239 17.76 -33.86 11.18
C LEU A 239 18.74 -33.12 10.25
#